data_AF-A0A7U9RZ06-F1
#
_entry.id   AF-A0A7U9RZ06-F1
#
_cell.length_a   1.000
_cell.length_b   1.000
_cell.length_c   1.000
_cell.angle_alpha   90.00
_cell.angle_beta   90.00
_cell.angle_gamma   90.00
#
_symmetry.space_group_name_H-M   'P 1'
#
loop_
_entity.id
_entity.type
_entity.pdbx_description
1 polymer ?
#
loop_
_entity_poly.entity_id
_entity_poly.type
_entity_poly.pdbx_seq_one_letter_code
_entity_poly.pdbx_strand_id
1 'polypeptide(L)'
;MLTWDAVAGAASYHVYRKTANSYEKIRTTANLTYTDAGRVDFAEAEKYYVAAVSADGKEGEHSEIVSIKRPIRWVDNTNEGIEYNGNWGT
;
A
#
# COMPACT_ATOMS: atom_id res chain seq x y z
N MET A 1 -3.38 4.92 -0.66
CA MET A 1 -3.06 4.78 -2.10
C MET A 1 -1.56 4.84 -2.24
N LEU A 2 -0.96 3.97 -3.06
CA LEU A 2 0.44 4.03 -3.46
C LEU A 2 0.55 4.82 -4.76
N THR A 3 1.58 5.65 -4.86
CA THR A 3 1.94 6.43 -6.04
C THR A 3 3.46 6.39 -6.19
N TRP A 4 3.96 6.25 -7.41
CA TRP A 4 5.40 6.22 -7.70
C TRP A 4 5.69 6.91 -9.03
N ASP A 5 6.93 7.35 -9.21
CA ASP A 5 7.39 7.96 -10.45
C ASP A 5 7.65 6.91 -11.54
N ALA A 6 7.53 7.33 -12.79
CA ALA A 6 7.83 6.47 -13.92
C ALA A 6 9.33 6.13 -13.97
N VAL A 7 9.66 4.84 -14.09
CA VAL A 7 11.03 4.36 -14.30
C VAL A 7 11.28 4.21 -15.80
N ALA A 8 12.36 4.80 -16.30
CA ALA A 8 12.72 4.72 -17.71
C ALA A 8 12.93 3.25 -18.15
N GLY A 9 12.30 2.85 -19.25
CA GLY A 9 12.37 1.48 -19.77
C GLY A 9 11.45 0.47 -19.08
N ALA A 10 10.68 0.88 -18.06
CA ALA A 10 9.68 0.03 -17.44
C ALA A 10 8.45 -0.11 -18.35
N ALA A 11 8.05 -1.36 -18.61
CA ALA A 11 6.80 -1.70 -19.29
C ALA A 11 5.65 -1.91 -18.30
N SER A 12 5.96 -2.34 -17.07
CA SER A 12 4.99 -2.52 -15.99
C SER A 12 5.65 -2.43 -14.62
N TYR A 13 4.83 -2.56 -13.59
CA TYR A 13 5.24 -2.53 -12.19
C TYR A 13 4.63 -3.70 -11.44
N HIS A 14 5.43 -4.34 -10.60
CA HIS A 14 4.98 -5.30 -9.60
C HIS A 14 4.81 -4.61 -8.26
N VAL A 15 3.63 -4.77 -7.64
CA VAL A 15 3.36 -4.27 -6.29
C VAL A 15 3.42 -5.45 -5.34
N TYR A 16 4.26 -5.31 -4.32
CA TYR A 16 4.45 -6.31 -3.29
C TYR A 16 3.93 -5.79 -1.95
N ARG A 17 3.29 -6.68 -1.19
CA ARG A 17 2.83 -6.39 0.17
C ARG A 17 3.47 -7.36 1.16
N LYS A 18 3.84 -6.84 2.32
CA LYS A 18 4.36 -7.64 3.44
C LYS A 18 3.29 -8.59 3.95
N THR A 19 3.63 -9.87 4.03
CA THR A 19 2.92 -10.87 4.82
C THR A 19 3.74 -11.18 6.08
N ALA A 20 3.24 -12.07 6.95
CA ALA A 20 3.92 -12.40 8.22
C ALA A 20 5.42 -12.71 8.03
N ASN A 21 5.77 -13.47 6.99
CA ASN A 21 7.12 -13.99 6.79
C ASN A 21 7.85 -13.38 5.60
N SER A 22 7.16 -12.86 4.59
CA SER A 22 7.78 -12.43 3.32
C SER A 22 7.08 -11.22 2.72
N TYR A 23 7.46 -10.83 1.50
CA TYR A 23 6.68 -9.95 0.65
C TYR A 23 6.11 -10.78 -0.49
N GLU A 24 4.82 -10.58 -0.78
CA GLU A 24 4.12 -11.29 -1.84
C GLU A 24 3.65 -10.32 -2.91
N LYS A 25 3.78 -10.72 -4.17
CA LYS A 25 3.27 -9.94 -5.29
C LYS A 25 1.75 -10.00 -5.30
N ILE A 26 1.11 -8.87 -5.10
CA ILE A 26 -0.35 -8.75 -5.10
C ILE A 26 -0.90 -8.17 -6.39
N ARG A 27 -0.05 -7.53 -7.20
CA ARG A 27 -0.47 -6.88 -8.45
C ARG A 27 0.66 -6.75 -9.47
N THR A 28 0.30 -6.86 -10.74
CA THR A 28 1.05 -6.31 -11.89
C THR A 28 0.21 -5.22 -12.54
N THR A 29 0.77 -4.05 -12.80
CA THR A 29 0.06 -2.90 -13.39
C THR A 29 0.99 -2.05 -14.25
N ALA A 30 0.46 -1.42 -15.31
CA ALA A 30 1.18 -0.39 -16.06
C ALA A 30 0.94 1.03 -15.50
N ASN A 31 -0.05 1.18 -14.61
CA ASN A 31 -0.34 2.45 -13.96
C ASN A 31 0.74 2.81 -12.93
N LEU A 32 0.94 4.10 -12.69
CA LEU A 32 1.85 4.65 -11.68
C LEU A 32 1.24 4.73 -10.27
N THR A 33 0.08 4.10 -10.09
CA THR A 33 -0.67 4.13 -8.84
C THR A 33 -1.31 2.78 -8.56
N TYR A 34 -1.42 2.44 -7.29
CA TYR A 34 -2.19 1.28 -6.83
C TYR A 34 -2.99 1.63 -5.57
N THR A 35 -4.27 1.27 -5.59
CA THR A 35 -5.15 1.38 -4.43
C THR A 35 -5.44 -0.01 -3.93
N ASP A 36 -4.93 -0.34 -2.74
CA ASP A 36 -5.31 -1.55 -2.02
C ASP A 36 -6.74 -1.37 -1.48
N ALA A 37 -7.72 -1.74 -2.31
CA ALA A 37 -9.12 -1.59 -2.03
C ALA A 37 -9.60 -2.69 -1.10
N GLY A 38 -10.16 -2.30 0.04
CA GLY A 38 -10.77 -3.20 1.01
C GLY A 38 -10.62 -2.64 2.41
N ARG A 39 -11.63 -2.86 3.25
CA ARG A 39 -11.58 -2.45 4.65
C ARG A 39 -10.99 -3.56 5.51
N VAL A 40 -10.23 -3.19 6.53
CA VAL A 40 -9.66 -4.12 7.53
C VAL A 40 -10.45 -4.05 8.84
N ASP A 41 -10.49 -5.12 9.63
CA ASP A 41 -11.17 -5.05 10.93
C ASP A 41 -10.36 -4.25 11.97
N PHE A 42 -9.03 -4.16 11.79
CA PHE A 42 -8.12 -3.40 12.64
C PHE A 42 -7.15 -2.58 11.78
N ALA A 43 -6.84 -1.34 12.20
CA ALA A 43 -5.90 -0.47 11.48
C ALA A 43 -4.46 -0.89 11.77
N GLU A 44 -3.95 -1.83 10.99
CA GLU A 44 -2.51 -2.08 10.89
C GLU A 44 -1.94 -1.35 9.68
N ALA A 45 -0.75 -0.78 9.86
CA ALA A 45 -0.01 -0.21 8.74
C ALA A 45 0.59 -1.37 7.94
N GLU A 46 0.09 -1.57 6.72
CA GLU A 46 0.62 -2.57 5.80
C GLU A 46 1.84 -2.00 5.08
N LYS A 47 2.86 -2.83 4.88
CA LYS A 47 4.11 -2.44 4.23
C LYS A 47 4.13 -2.91 2.78
N TYR A 48 4.64 -2.06 1.90
CA TYR A 48 4.69 -2.33 0.48
C TYR A 48 6.02 -1.86 -0.13
N TYR A 49 6.37 -2.45 -1.26
CA TYR A 49 7.32 -1.88 -2.21
C TYR A 49 6.82 -2.11 -3.64
N VAL A 50 7.40 -1.38 -4.58
CA VAL A 50 7.11 -1.51 -6.01
C VAL A 50 8.40 -1.77 -6.75
N ALA A 51 8.39 -2.68 -7.72
CA ALA A 51 9.52 -2.95 -8.59
C ALA A 51 9.13 -2.74 -10.06
N ALA A 52 9.99 -2.03 -10.79
CA ALA A 52 9.82 -1.82 -12.23
C ALA A 52 10.12 -3.12 -12.98
N VAL A 53 9.38 -3.37 -14.06
CA VAL A 53 9.56 -4.54 -14.92
C VAL A 53 9.71 -4.06 -16.36
N SER A 54 10.82 -4.42 -17.00
CA SER A 54 11.11 -4.09 -18.40
C SER A 54 10.24 -4.89 -19.38
N ALA A 55 10.26 -4.50 -20.65
CA ALA A 55 9.48 -5.17 -21.71
C ALA A 55 9.89 -6.65 -21.95
N ASP A 56 11.14 -7.02 -21.65
CA ASP A 56 11.63 -8.41 -21.68
C ASP A 56 11.32 -9.17 -20.38
N GLY A 57 10.56 -8.58 -19.46
CA GLY A 57 10.07 -9.22 -18.24
C GLY A 57 11.07 -9.24 -17.08
N LYS A 58 12.18 -8.50 -17.18
CA LYS A 58 13.16 -8.42 -16.07
C LYS A 58 12.68 -7.42 -15.02
N GLU A 59 12.71 -7.85 -13.76
CA GLU A 59 12.44 -7.00 -12.62
C GLU A 59 13.72 -6.24 -12.23
N GLY A 60 13.60 -4.93 -12.03
CA GLY A 60 14.66 -4.06 -11.55
C GLY A 60 14.71 -3.97 -10.01
N GLU A 61 15.45 -3.00 -9.50
CA GLU A 61 15.46 -2.71 -8.07
C GLU A 61 14.06 -2.32 -7.56
N HIS A 62 13.77 -2.70 -6.31
CA HIS A 62 12.55 -2.29 -5.66
C HIS A 62 12.70 -0.89 -5.06
N SER A 63 11.57 -0.19 -4.94
CA SER A 63 11.48 1.05 -4.18
C SER A 63 11.86 0.87 -2.71
N GLU A 64 12.00 1.99 -2.01
CA GLU A 64 11.90 2.01 -0.55
C GLU A 64 10.58 1.38 -0.09
N ILE A 65 10.60 0.83 1.13
CA ILE A 65 9.41 0.26 1.75
C ILE A 65 8.55 1.41 2.29
N VAL A 66 7.28 1.43 1.88
CA VAL A 66 6.28 2.39 2.35
C VAL A 66 5.25 1.72 3.24
N SER A 67 4.77 2.44 4.26
CA SER A 67 3.71 1.96 5.16
C SER A 67 2.41 2.69 4.87
N ILE A 68 1.33 1.95 4.62
CA ILE A 68 0.01 2.51 4.31
C ILE A 68 -1.04 1.92 5.25
N LYS A 69 -1.86 2.80 5.82
CA LYS A 69 -3.02 2.40 6.63
C LYS A 69 -4.26 2.26 5.76
N ARG A 70 -4.96 1.15 5.92
CA ARG A 70 -6.24 0.89 5.25
C ARG A 70 -7.41 1.40 6.11
N PRO A 71 -8.53 1.81 5.50
CA PRO A 71 -9.71 2.18 6.26
C PRO A 71 -10.25 0.98 7.05
N ILE A 72 -10.64 1.20 8.31
CA ILE A 72 -11.23 0.15 9.14
C ILE A 72 -12.69 -0.08 8.70
N ARG A 73 -13.15 -1.33 8.70
CA ARG A 73 -14.49 -1.73 8.26
C ARG A 73 -15.59 -1.01 9.02
N TRP A 74 -15.38 -0.86 10.32
CA TRP A 74 -16.29 -0.26 11.29
C TRP A 74 -16.03 1.22 11.57
N VAL A 75 -15.03 1.82 10.91
CA VAL A 75 -14.72 3.25 11.01
C VAL A 75 -14.66 3.81 9.60
N ASP A 76 -15.82 3.96 8.98
CA ASP A 76 -15.98 4.92 7.90
C ASP A 76 -16.21 6.30 8.51
N ASN A 77 -15.11 7.03 8.72
CA ASN A 77 -15.15 8.46 8.43
C ASN A 77 -13.80 8.93 7.92
N THR A 78 -13.88 9.51 6.73
CA THR A 78 -12.84 10.19 5.99
C THR A 78 -11.98 11.07 6.88
N ASN A 79 -10.67 10.82 6.88
CA ASN A 79 -9.57 11.72 7.21
C ASN A 79 -9.95 13.15 7.68
N GLU A 80 -10.49 13.32 8.89
CA GLU A 80 -10.48 14.54 9.71
C GLU A 80 -10.56 14.15 11.19
N GLY A 81 -9.90 14.92 12.04
CA GLY A 81 -9.61 14.58 13.43
C GLY A 81 -10.84 14.16 14.25
N ILE A 82 -10.67 13.10 15.04
CA ILE A 82 -11.51 12.89 16.21
C ILE A 82 -10.58 12.99 17.42
N GLU A 83 -10.67 14.13 18.08
CA GLU A 83 -10.14 14.39 19.41
C GLU A 83 -10.58 13.27 20.36
N TYR A 84 -9.63 12.67 21.06
CA TYR A 84 -9.95 11.70 22.11
C TYR A 84 -10.37 12.46 23.37
N ASN A 85 -11.62 12.91 23.44
CA ASN A 85 -12.23 13.38 24.69
C ASN A 85 -13.04 12.25 25.34
N GLY A 86 -12.32 11.23 25.82
CA GLY A 86 -12.87 10.15 26.64
C GLY A 86 -12.66 10.45 28.12
N ASN A 87 -13.67 11.05 28.74
CA ASN A 87 -13.82 11.24 30.18
C ASN A 87 -13.86 9.88 30.89
N TRP A 88 -12.86 9.56 31.73
CA TRP A 88 -12.90 8.37 32.57
C TRP A 88 -13.63 8.69 33.89
N GLY A 89 -14.92 8.37 33.94
CA GLY A 89 -15.71 8.19 35.16
C GLY A 89 -16.78 7.14 34.86
N THR A 90 -17.10 6.19 35.73
CA THR A 90 -17.00 6.12 37.20
C THR A 90 -16.21 4.91 37.70
#